data_AF-A0AAU5BR97-F1
#
_entry.id   AF-A0AAU5BR97-F1
#
_cell.length_a   1.000
_cell.length_b   1.000
_cell.length_c   1.000
_cell.angle_alpha   90.00
_cell.angle_beta   90.00
_cell.angle_gamma   90.00
#
_symmetry.space_group_name_H-M   'P 1'
#
loop_
_entity.id
_entity.type
_entity.pdbx_description
1 polymer ?
#
loop_
_entity_poly.entity_id
_entity_poly.type
_entity_poly.pdbx_seq_one_letter_code
_entity_poly.pdbx_strand_id
1 'polypeptide(L)'
;MNSVRGWSDGPVGDEAADGGLSRLLGGAGPGVPDRRIVTGALVCRYCGADRFEVTAWECFCDGCCLPIGVRDGDVRSETTAWGLEPSALPEPGPSPAMVRCPAGHDLFQVAAAYTLGADGDVRRLSVGLRCPADGALSLFVDDARVVPRTT
;
A
#
# COMPACT_ATOMS: atom_id res chain seq x y z
N MET A 1 -7.60 -1.20 23.14
CA MET A 1 -6.79 -1.54 21.96
C MET A 1 -7.68 -1.35 20.73
N ASN A 2 -7.73 -0.13 20.18
CA ASN A 2 -8.43 0.15 18.92
C ASN A 2 -7.37 0.48 17.89
N SER A 3 -7.17 -0.40 16.90
CA SER A 3 -6.30 -0.08 15.78
C SER A 3 -7.02 0.94 14.90
N VAL A 4 -6.52 2.18 14.88
CA VAL A 4 -7.08 3.33 14.13
C VAL A 4 -6.71 3.24 12.65
N ARG A 5 -7.02 2.11 12.01
CA ARG A 5 -7.11 1.98 10.56
C ARG A 5 -8.41 1.27 10.31
N GLY A 6 -9.47 2.06 10.15
CA GLY A 6 -10.83 1.56 10.01
C GLY A 6 -10.90 0.62 8.82
N TRP A 7 -11.07 -0.66 9.10
CA TRP A 7 -11.41 -1.63 8.07
C TRP A 7 -12.84 -1.33 7.60
N SER A 8 -13.06 -1.34 6.31
CA SER A 8 -14.40 -1.39 5.75
C SER A 8 -14.68 -2.81 5.26
N ASP A 9 -15.94 -3.25 5.40
CA ASP A 9 -16.40 -4.48 4.79
C ASP A 9 -16.44 -4.26 3.27
N GLY A 10 -15.46 -4.80 2.55
CA GLY A 10 -15.42 -4.77 1.10
C GLY A 10 -16.13 -5.97 0.48
N PRO A 11 -16.42 -5.95 -0.84
CA PRO A 11 -16.95 -7.12 -1.53
C PRO A 11 -15.99 -8.33 -1.44
N VAL A 12 -16.56 -9.54 -1.37
CA VAL A 12 -15.83 -10.82 -1.29
C VAL A 12 -15.83 -11.50 -2.67
N GLY A 13 -14.75 -12.19 -3.05
CA GLY A 13 -14.65 -12.90 -4.33
C GLY A 13 -14.22 -12.05 -5.55
N ASP A 14 -14.49 -12.55 -6.76
CA ASP A 14 -14.02 -12.01 -8.05
C ASP A 14 -14.47 -10.56 -8.32
N GLU A 15 -15.66 -10.17 -7.83
CA GLU A 15 -16.17 -8.79 -7.96
C GLU A 15 -15.29 -7.74 -7.27
N ALA A 16 -14.48 -8.17 -6.31
CA ALA A 16 -13.59 -7.30 -5.57
C ALA A 16 -12.20 -7.16 -6.21
N ALA A 17 -11.81 -8.12 -7.05
CA ALA A 17 -10.56 -8.08 -7.81
C ALA A 17 -10.56 -6.93 -8.83
N ASP A 18 -11.73 -6.48 -9.27
CA ASP A 18 -11.87 -5.61 -10.45
C ASP A 18 -12.12 -4.12 -10.14
N GLY A 19 -12.17 -3.69 -8.87
CA GLY A 19 -12.27 -2.24 -8.62
C GLY A 19 -12.52 -1.71 -7.22
N GLY A 20 -12.82 -2.54 -6.22
CA GLY A 20 -13.07 -2.05 -4.85
C GLY A 20 -11.84 -1.35 -4.26
N LEU A 21 -10.67 -1.97 -4.43
CA LEU A 21 -9.41 -1.45 -3.94
C LEU A 21 -8.94 -0.21 -4.74
N SER A 22 -9.16 -0.20 -6.05
CA SER A 22 -8.89 0.95 -6.91
C SER A 22 -9.78 2.16 -6.58
N ARG A 23 -11.05 1.94 -6.24
CA ARG A 23 -11.97 3.00 -5.78
C ARG A 23 -11.56 3.56 -4.42
N LEU A 24 -11.17 2.71 -3.46
CA LEU A 24 -10.67 3.15 -2.16
C LEU A 24 -9.48 4.11 -2.34
N LEU A 25 -8.57 3.76 -3.24
CA LEU A 25 -7.40 4.57 -3.55
C LEU A 25 -7.73 5.85 -4.33
N GLY A 26 -8.71 5.80 -5.24
CA GLY A 26 -9.15 6.98 -6.01
C GLY A 26 -9.91 8.04 -5.20
N GLY A 27 -10.44 7.67 -4.02
CA GLY A 27 -11.09 8.61 -3.09
C GLY A 27 -10.16 9.22 -2.04
N ALA A 28 -8.92 8.75 -1.95
CA ALA A 28 -7.94 9.21 -0.96
C ALA A 28 -7.23 10.49 -1.46
N GLY A 29 -7.70 11.65 -1.02
CA GLY A 29 -7.01 12.94 -1.16
C GLY A 29 -7.91 14.11 -1.57
N PRO A 30 -7.60 15.36 -1.15
CA PRO A 30 -8.34 16.53 -1.59
C PRO A 30 -8.12 16.75 -3.10
N GLY A 31 -9.22 17.01 -3.82
CA GLY A 31 -9.24 17.25 -5.26
C GLY A 31 -8.40 18.46 -5.64
N VAL A 32 -7.13 18.22 -5.95
CA VAL A 32 -6.25 19.21 -6.58
C VAL A 32 -6.35 19.00 -8.09
N PRO A 33 -6.79 20.00 -8.87
CA PRO A 33 -6.80 19.91 -10.32
C PRO A 33 -5.37 19.68 -10.84
N ASP A 34 -5.25 18.90 -11.92
CA ASP A 34 -4.01 18.58 -12.65
C ASP A 34 -3.09 17.50 -12.03
N ARG A 35 -3.61 16.68 -11.12
CA ARG A 35 -2.90 15.49 -10.63
C ARG A 35 -3.19 14.27 -11.51
N ARG A 36 -2.16 13.74 -12.19
CA ARG A 36 -2.23 12.42 -12.80
C ARG A 36 -2.12 11.37 -11.69
N ILE A 37 -3.23 10.68 -11.43
CA ILE A 37 -3.27 9.54 -10.50
C ILE A 37 -3.13 8.25 -11.31
N VAL A 38 -2.21 7.39 -10.90
CA VAL A 38 -2.02 6.05 -11.46
C VAL A 38 -2.31 5.03 -10.37
N THR A 39 -3.27 4.14 -10.59
CA THR A 39 -3.67 3.11 -9.63
C THR A 39 -3.48 1.73 -10.23
N GLY A 40 -2.97 0.78 -9.44
CA GLY A 40 -2.80 -0.60 -9.90
C GLY A 40 -2.66 -1.60 -8.75
N ALA A 41 -3.16 -2.81 -8.98
CA ALA A 41 -2.89 -3.96 -8.13
C ALA A 41 -1.41 -4.35 -8.22
N LEU A 42 -0.84 -4.78 -7.09
CA LEU A 42 0.54 -5.24 -7.02
C LEU A 42 0.60 -6.73 -7.32
N VAL A 43 1.56 -7.11 -8.15
CA VAL A 43 1.94 -8.51 -8.40
C VAL A 43 3.44 -8.66 -8.18
N CYS A 44 3.84 -9.80 -7.64
CA CYS A 44 5.24 -10.12 -7.45
C CYS A 44 5.90 -10.29 -8.82
N ARG A 45 6.89 -9.45 -9.12
CA ARG A 45 7.61 -9.51 -10.40
C ARG A 45 8.35 -10.84 -10.65
N TYR A 46 8.59 -11.62 -9.60
CA TYR A 46 9.38 -12.86 -9.68
C TYR A 46 8.53 -14.11 -9.91
N CYS A 47 7.38 -14.22 -9.25
CA CYS A 47 6.51 -15.41 -9.32
C CYS A 47 5.08 -15.11 -9.78
N GLY A 48 4.73 -13.84 -10.00
CA GLY A 48 3.40 -13.42 -10.45
C GLY A 48 2.30 -13.46 -9.37
N ALA A 49 2.61 -13.89 -8.14
CA ALA A 49 1.63 -13.93 -7.06
C ALA A 49 1.15 -12.52 -6.68
N ASP A 50 -0.13 -12.41 -6.32
CA ASP A 50 -0.83 -11.16 -5.98
C ASP A 50 -1.09 -11.01 -4.47
N ARG A 51 -0.54 -11.92 -3.66
CA ARG A 51 -0.73 -11.97 -2.21
C ARG A 51 0.57 -11.74 -1.46
N PHE A 52 0.45 -10.96 -0.40
CA PHE A 52 1.58 -10.54 0.41
C PHE A 52 1.22 -10.58 1.90
N GLU A 53 2.14 -11.09 2.72
CA GLU A 53 2.13 -10.85 4.15
C GLU A 53 2.60 -9.44 4.42
N VAL A 54 1.85 -8.64 5.18
CA VAL A 54 2.15 -7.21 5.38
C VAL A 54 2.46 -6.91 6.84
N THR A 55 3.63 -6.35 7.07
CA THR A 55 4.05 -5.80 8.36
C THR A 55 4.05 -4.27 8.31
N ALA A 56 4.38 -3.61 9.42
CA ALA A 56 4.52 -2.16 9.44
C ALA A 56 5.60 -1.61 8.48
N TRP A 57 6.59 -2.43 8.10
CA TRP A 57 7.80 -1.97 7.40
C TRP A 57 8.11 -2.73 6.11
N GLU A 58 7.62 -3.96 5.98
CA GLU A 58 7.97 -4.89 4.91
C GLU A 58 6.74 -5.66 4.44
N CYS A 59 6.75 -6.04 3.17
CA CYS A 59 5.82 -7.01 2.59
C CYS A 59 6.58 -8.27 2.20
N PHE A 60 6.02 -9.46 2.40
CA PHE A 60 6.59 -10.72 1.94
C PHE A 60 5.66 -11.35 0.91
N CYS A 61 6.20 -11.75 -0.24
CA CYS A 61 5.40 -12.42 -1.24
C CYS A 61 5.04 -13.84 -0.79
N ASP A 62 3.75 -14.20 -0.81
CA ASP A 62 3.26 -15.55 -0.45
C ASP A 62 3.82 -16.65 -1.37
N GLY A 63 4.01 -16.35 -2.65
CA GLY A 63 4.45 -17.33 -3.63
C GLY A 63 5.95 -17.66 -3.57
N CYS A 64 6.80 -16.65 -3.42
CA CYS A 64 8.26 -16.84 -3.43
C CYS A 64 8.97 -16.54 -2.10
N CYS A 65 8.21 -16.15 -1.07
CA CYS A 65 8.71 -15.81 0.27
C CYS A 65 9.80 -14.72 0.28
N LEU A 66 9.89 -13.91 -0.79
CA LEU A 66 10.87 -12.83 -0.87
C LEU A 66 10.32 -11.57 -0.19
N PRO A 67 11.13 -10.88 0.62
CA PRO A 67 10.79 -9.55 1.12
C PRO A 67 10.77 -8.56 -0.06
N ILE A 68 9.75 -7.73 -0.08
CA ILE A 68 9.59 -6.58 -0.96
C ILE A 68 9.54 -5.36 -0.03
N GLY A 69 10.64 -4.62 -0.01
CA GLY A 69 10.77 -3.42 0.80
C GLY A 69 9.72 -2.40 0.41
N VAL A 70 8.91 -1.96 1.38
CA VAL A 70 7.96 -0.84 1.22
C VAL A 70 8.69 0.51 1.35
N ARG A 71 9.90 0.50 1.93
CA ARG A 71 10.63 1.70 2.34
C ARG A 71 11.95 1.98 1.64
N ASP A 72 12.50 1.06 0.88
CA ASP A 72 13.76 1.28 0.18
C ASP A 72 13.72 0.57 -1.17
N GLY A 73 14.25 1.23 -2.21
CA GLY A 73 14.29 0.78 -3.60
C GLY A 73 15.16 -0.45 -3.85
N ASP A 74 14.96 -1.50 -3.06
CA ASP A 74 15.82 -2.69 -2.90
C ASP A 74 15.77 -3.67 -4.07
N VAL A 75 15.40 -3.18 -5.24
CA VAL A 75 15.72 -3.86 -6.49
C VAL A 75 16.52 -2.96 -7.42
N ARG A 76 17.61 -2.42 -6.84
CA ARG A 76 18.74 -1.69 -7.43
C ARG A 76 18.40 -0.68 -8.54
N SER A 77 18.50 0.61 -8.22
CA SER A 77 19.62 1.43 -8.69
C SER A 77 19.79 2.65 -7.77
N GLU A 78 21.05 3.04 -7.53
CA GLU A 78 21.52 4.09 -6.61
C GLU A 78 21.06 5.52 -6.98
N THR A 79 20.03 5.67 -7.81
CA THR A 79 19.51 6.98 -8.20
C THR A 79 18.36 7.37 -7.29
N THR A 80 18.76 7.95 -6.15
CA THR A 80 17.95 8.73 -5.20
C THR A 80 17.18 7.90 -4.18
N ALA A 81 17.78 7.72 -3.00
CA ALA A 81 17.05 7.25 -1.82
C ALA A 81 15.87 8.19 -1.56
N TRP A 82 14.67 7.64 -1.40
CA TRP A 82 13.44 8.37 -1.12
C TRP A 82 12.76 7.76 0.11
N GLY A 83 11.91 8.55 0.77
CA GLY A 83 11.17 8.15 1.96
C GLY A 83 9.72 8.60 1.88
N LEU A 84 8.91 8.12 2.82
CA LEU A 84 7.51 8.49 2.97
C LEU A 84 7.33 9.34 4.23
N GLU A 85 6.91 10.58 4.05
CA GLU A 85 6.39 11.42 5.12
C GLU A 85 4.87 11.20 5.24
N PRO A 86 4.37 10.65 6.36
CA PRO A 86 2.93 10.45 6.56
C PRO A 86 2.15 11.75 6.41
N SER A 87 0.96 11.70 5.78
CA SER A 87 0.14 12.90 5.56
C SER A 87 -0.41 13.53 6.85
N ALA A 88 -0.57 12.77 7.95
CA ALA A 88 -0.96 13.27 9.28
C ALA A 88 -1.03 12.18 10.39
N LEU A 89 -0.58 10.94 10.17
CA LEU A 89 -0.75 9.85 11.14
C LEU A 89 0.49 9.70 12.03
N PRO A 90 0.32 9.36 13.33
CA PRO A 90 1.45 9.03 14.19
C PRO A 90 2.26 7.89 13.56
N GLU A 91 3.58 7.98 13.68
CA GLU A 91 4.47 6.91 13.25
C GLU A 91 3.99 5.58 13.84
N PRO A 92 3.93 4.50 13.05
CA PRO A 92 3.62 3.20 13.61
C PRO A 92 4.63 2.94 14.74
N GLY A 93 4.10 2.61 15.92
CA GLY A 93 4.94 2.35 17.09
C GLY A 93 6.00 1.28 16.79
N PRO A 94 7.04 1.14 17.63
CA PRO A 94 8.25 0.37 17.33
C PRO A 94 8.05 -1.14 17.15
N SER A 95 6.81 -1.64 17.24
CA SER A 95 6.50 -3.06 17.08
C SER A 95 6.32 -3.39 15.60
N PRO A 96 7.04 -4.40 15.05
CA PRO A 96 6.80 -4.96 13.73
C PRO A 96 5.52 -5.81 13.70
N ALA A 97 4.44 -5.32 14.32
CA ALA A 97 3.20 -6.06 14.44
C ALA A 97 2.66 -6.38 13.05
N MET A 98 2.37 -7.65 12.81
CA MET A 98 1.71 -8.07 11.59
C MET A 98 0.35 -7.39 11.48
N VAL A 99 0.06 -6.86 10.29
CA VAL A 99 -1.27 -6.35 10.00
C VAL A 99 -2.20 -7.56 9.91
N ARG A 100 -3.32 -7.52 10.62
CA ARG A 100 -4.35 -8.55 10.56
C ARG A 100 -5.69 -7.96 10.16
N CYS A 101 -6.38 -8.64 9.25
CA CYS A 101 -7.75 -8.32 8.89
C CYS A 101 -8.73 -8.78 9.99
N PRO A 102 -10.00 -8.35 9.95
CA PRO A 102 -11.01 -8.76 10.93
C PRO A 102 -11.19 -10.28 11.05
N ALA A 103 -11.06 -11.03 9.95
CA ALA A 103 -11.03 -12.49 9.97
C ALA A 103 -9.74 -13.11 10.56
N GLY A 104 -8.77 -12.29 10.99
CA GLY A 104 -7.55 -12.73 11.68
C GLY A 104 -6.39 -13.12 10.76
N HIS A 105 -6.54 -12.96 9.45
CA HIS A 105 -5.50 -13.27 8.46
C HIS A 105 -4.52 -12.11 8.25
N ASP A 106 -3.29 -12.44 7.90
CA ASP A 106 -2.16 -11.54 7.63
C ASP A 106 -1.72 -11.54 6.16
N LEU A 107 -2.40 -12.29 5.29
CA LEU A 107 -2.24 -12.27 3.84
C LEU A 107 -3.21 -11.29 3.19
N PHE A 108 -2.69 -10.45 2.29
CA PHE A 108 -3.46 -9.42 1.62
C PHE A 108 -3.20 -9.38 0.13
N GLN A 109 -4.24 -9.06 -0.63
CA GLN A 109 -4.07 -8.44 -1.94
C GLN A 109 -3.76 -6.96 -1.74
N VAL A 110 -2.81 -6.43 -2.50
CA VAL A 110 -2.29 -5.07 -2.33
C VAL A 110 -2.48 -4.26 -3.60
N ALA A 111 -2.80 -2.98 -3.47
CA ALA A 111 -2.75 -2.03 -4.58
C ALA A 111 -2.14 -0.72 -4.10
N ALA A 112 -1.57 0.01 -5.06
CA ALA A 112 -1.01 1.33 -4.83
C ALA A 112 -1.66 2.35 -5.76
N ALA A 113 -1.79 3.57 -5.27
CA ALA A 113 -2.04 4.75 -6.08
C ALA A 113 -0.90 5.75 -5.93
N TYR A 114 -0.44 6.25 -7.06
CA TYR A 114 0.61 7.24 -7.18
C TYR A 114 0.01 8.55 -7.69
N THR A 115 0.36 9.65 -7.03
CA THR A 115 0.20 10.98 -7.63
C THR A 115 1.52 11.35 -8.28
N LEU A 116 1.50 11.63 -9.59
CA LEU A 116 2.66 12.08 -10.33
C LEU A 116 2.71 13.61 -10.40
N GLY A 117 3.92 14.17 -10.34
CA GLY A 117 4.20 15.56 -10.68
C GLY A 117 4.22 15.78 -12.20
N ALA A 118 4.32 17.04 -12.62
CA ALA A 118 4.41 17.40 -14.04
C ALA A 118 5.67 16.81 -14.71
N ASP A 119 6.71 16.51 -13.94
CA ASP A 119 7.94 15.85 -14.36
C ASP A 119 7.86 14.32 -14.41
N GLY A 120 6.72 13.73 -14.04
CA GLY A 120 6.52 12.28 -14.00
C GLY A 120 7.01 11.62 -12.71
N ASP A 121 7.61 12.37 -11.79
CA ASP A 121 8.05 11.87 -10.49
C ASP A 121 6.87 11.57 -9.58
N VAL A 122 6.98 10.50 -8.78
CA VAL A 122 5.99 10.20 -7.73
C VAL A 122 6.10 11.24 -6.63
N ARG A 123 5.00 11.94 -6.36
CA ARG A 123 4.89 12.93 -5.29
C ARG A 123 4.15 12.41 -4.07
N ARG A 124 3.19 11.51 -4.30
CA ARG A 124 2.39 10.92 -3.23
C ARG A 124 2.09 9.45 -3.49
N LEU A 125 1.94 8.71 -2.39
CA LEU A 125 1.66 7.28 -2.38
C LEU A 125 0.52 6.97 -1.41
N SER A 126 -0.47 6.24 -1.90
CA SER A 126 -1.45 5.53 -1.08
C SER A 126 -1.32 4.03 -1.34
N VAL A 127 -1.44 3.22 -0.30
CA VAL A 127 -1.38 1.74 -0.36
C VAL A 127 -2.62 1.20 0.32
N GLY A 128 -3.37 0.38 -0.40
CA GLY A 128 -4.55 -0.29 0.10
C GLY A 128 -4.29 -1.78 0.28
N LEU A 129 -4.91 -2.35 1.31
CA LEU A 129 -4.94 -3.78 1.59
C LEU A 129 -6.35 -4.31 1.42
N ARG A 130 -6.45 -5.52 0.88
CA ARG A 130 -7.68 -6.31 0.85
C ARG A 130 -7.43 -7.68 1.45
N CYS A 131 -8.23 -8.07 2.44
CA CYS A 131 -8.19 -9.42 2.97
C CYS A 131 -8.93 -10.38 2.01
N PRO A 132 -8.28 -11.46 1.53
CA PRO A 132 -8.92 -12.39 0.60
C PRO A 132 -9.99 -13.26 1.28
N ALA A 133 -9.94 -13.41 2.61
CA ALA A 133 -10.86 -14.26 3.36
C ALA A 133 -12.25 -13.64 3.54
N ASP A 134 -12.32 -12.37 3.92
CA ASP A 134 -13.56 -11.66 4.26
C ASP A 134 -13.80 -10.42 3.39
N GLY A 135 -12.91 -10.12 2.43
CA GLY A 135 -13.00 -8.96 1.55
C GLY A 135 -12.72 -7.62 2.22
N ALA A 136 -12.36 -7.60 3.51
CA ALA A 136 -12.17 -6.36 4.26
C ALA A 136 -11.06 -5.50 3.63
N LEU A 137 -11.29 -4.19 3.56
CA LEU A 137 -10.40 -3.22 2.95
C LEU A 137 -9.82 -2.28 4.00
N SER A 138 -8.56 -1.86 3.81
CA SER A 138 -7.92 -0.86 4.67
C SER A 138 -6.93 0.00 3.89
N LEU A 139 -6.84 1.29 4.21
CA LEU A 139 -5.71 2.12 3.80
C LEU A 139 -4.54 1.87 4.73
N PHE A 140 -3.49 1.27 4.18
CA PHE A 140 -2.24 1.00 4.89
C PHE A 140 -1.25 2.18 4.79
N VAL A 141 -1.24 2.86 3.66
CA VAL A 141 -0.60 4.18 3.51
C VAL A 141 -1.65 5.10 2.90
N ASP A 142 -1.82 6.29 3.48
CA ASP A 142 -2.80 7.26 3.02
C ASP A 142 -2.12 8.59 2.66
N ASP A 143 -2.12 8.89 1.37
CA ASP A 143 -1.63 10.12 0.73
C ASP A 143 -0.24 10.58 1.22
N ALA A 144 0.64 9.62 1.52
CA ALA A 144 1.97 9.92 2.05
C ALA A 144 2.82 10.66 1.02
N ARG A 145 3.54 11.69 1.45
CA ARG A 145 4.43 12.44 0.57
C ARG A 145 5.70 11.64 0.33
N VAL A 146 6.09 11.55 -0.93
CA VAL A 146 7.40 11.01 -1.32
C VAL A 146 8.40 12.15 -1.24
N VAL A 147 9.40 11.99 -0.39
CA VAL A 147 10.46 12.98 -0.17
C VAL A 147 11.84 12.37 -0.43
N PRO A 148 12.83 13.15 -0.90
CA PRO A 148 14.21 12.69 -0.94
C PRO A 148 14.69 12.35 0.48
N ARG A 149 15.43 11.26 0.67
CA ARG A 149 16.14 11.00 1.92
C ARG A 149 17.44 11.81 1.91
N THR A 150 17.58 12.75 2.84
CA THR A 150 18.89 13.29 3.21
C THR A 150 19.64 12.20 3.99
N THR A 151 20.80 11.80 3.46
CA THR A 151 21.78 10.93 4.13
C THR A 151 22.30 11.56 5.42
#